data_AF-A0A2A5VKH9-F1
#
_entry.id   AF-A0A2A5VKH9-F1
#
_cell.length_a   1.000
_cell.length_b   1.000
_cell.length_c   1.000
_cell.angle_alpha   90.00
_cell.angle_beta   90.00
_cell.angle_gamma   90.00
#
_symmetry.space_group_name_H-M   'P 1'
#
loop_
_entity.id
_entity.type
_entity.pdbx_description
1 polymer ?
#
loop_
_entity_poly.entity_id
_entity_poly.type
_entity_poly.pdbx_seq_one_letter_code
_entity_poly.pdbx_strand_id
1 'polypeptide(L)'
;MTNVLGALLDFAHSEAVAYMGMVLILSAFFMETRDILHSKAAPYLGLMALGSGLLAIRAYLIDEWAFFILEVAWFAAAALGMWSLWSSLGE
;
A
#
# COMPACT_ATOMS: atom_id res chain seq x y z
N MET A 1 27.51 -1.85 14.77
CA MET A 1 27.51 -1.91 13.30
C MET A 1 26.12 -2.32 12.86
N THR A 2 25.22 -1.35 12.69
CA THR A 2 23.87 -1.63 12.16
C THR A 2 24.03 -2.01 10.69
N ASN A 3 23.75 -3.27 10.41
CA ASN A 3 23.55 -3.78 9.07
C ASN A 3 22.31 -3.10 8.47
N VAL A 4 22.30 -2.87 7.15
CA VAL A 4 21.19 -2.22 6.42
C VAL A 4 19.84 -2.86 6.77
N LEU A 5 19.83 -4.18 6.98
CA LEU A 5 18.66 -4.93 7.42
C LEU A 5 18.11 -4.48 8.78
N GLY A 6 18.98 -4.18 9.75
CA GLY A 6 18.59 -3.65 11.06
C GLY A 6 17.98 -2.26 10.95
N ALA A 7 18.55 -1.38 10.12
CA ALA A 7 17.99 -0.05 9.87
C ALA A 7 16.62 -0.11 9.19
N LEU A 8 16.42 -1.04 8.25
CA LEU A 8 15.11 -1.27 7.61
C LEU A 8 14.09 -1.84 8.59
N LEU A 9 14.50 -2.74 9.49
CA LEU A 9 13.63 -3.27 10.55
C LEU A 9 13.24 -2.19 11.56
N ASP A 10 14.19 -1.36 12.02
CA ASP A 10 13.92 -0.25 12.94
C ASP A 10 12.97 0.77 12.29
N PHE A 11 13.17 1.06 11.00
CA PHE A 11 12.27 1.91 10.24
C PHE A 11 10.87 1.28 10.09
N ALA A 12 10.77 -0.01 9.81
CA ALA A 12 9.50 -0.72 9.68
C ALA A 12 8.73 -0.83 11.02
N HIS A 13 9.43 -0.82 12.15
CA HIS A 13 8.81 -0.74 13.49
C HIS A 13 8.36 0.67 13.86
N SER A 14 8.90 1.69 13.18
CA SER A 14 8.52 3.07 13.42
C SER A 14 7.04 3.30 13.12
N GLU A 15 6.37 4.00 14.03
CA GLU A 15 5.01 4.49 13.82
C GLU A 15 4.90 5.35 12.55
N ALA A 16 6.01 5.94 12.10
CA ALA A 16 6.07 6.70 10.85
C ALA A 16 5.66 5.85 9.63
N VAL A 17 6.04 4.56 9.58
CA VAL A 17 5.64 3.67 8.47
C VAL A 17 4.13 3.43 8.47
N ALA A 18 3.54 3.25 9.65
CA ALA A 18 2.10 3.12 9.79
C ALA A 18 1.38 4.41 9.37
N TYR A 19 1.84 5.58 9.83
CA TYR A 19 1.26 6.87 9.46
C TYR A 19 1.39 7.17 7.97
N MET A 20 2.54 6.86 7.34
CA MET A 20 2.69 7.00 5.90
C MET A 20 1.75 6.08 5.13
N GLY A 21 1.66 4.81 5.51
CA GLY A 21 0.74 3.86 4.89
C GLY A 21 -0.72 4.32 5.00
N MET A 22 -1.13 4.76 6.20
CA MET A 22 -2.46 5.32 6.44
C MET A 22 -2.74 6.56 5.58
N VAL A 23 -1.81 7.51 5.50
CA VAL A 23 -2.01 8.73 4.68
C VAL A 23 -2.16 8.38 3.21
N LEU A 24 -1.37 7.44 2.69
CA LEU A 24 -1.45 7.02 1.28
C LEU A 24 -2.81 6.40 0.95
N ILE A 25 -3.24 5.40 1.74
CA ILE A 25 -4.48 4.67 1.47
C ILE A 25 -5.72 5.56 1.67
N LEU A 26 -5.71 6.41 2.71
CA LEU A 26 -6.79 7.35 2.96
C LEU A 26 -6.85 8.44 1.88
N SER A 27 -5.70 8.94 1.41
CA SER A 27 -5.68 9.94 0.33
C SER A 27 -6.24 9.36 -0.97
N ALA A 28 -5.84 8.14 -1.32
CA ALA A 28 -6.36 7.45 -2.51
C ALA A 28 -7.87 7.25 -2.44
N PHE A 29 -8.36 6.67 -1.34
CA PHE A 29 -9.78 6.44 -1.12
C PHE A 29 -10.57 7.75 -1.09
N PHE A 30 -10.06 8.77 -0.40
CA PHE A 30 -10.71 10.07 -0.33
C PHE A 30 -10.81 10.76 -1.69
N MET A 31 -9.75 10.73 -2.49
CA MET A 31 -9.77 11.30 -3.85
C MET A 31 -10.68 10.50 -4.78
N GLU A 32 -10.76 9.18 -4.62
CA GLU A 32 -11.73 8.33 -5.33
C GLU A 32 -13.17 8.69 -4.98
N THR A 33 -13.50 8.81 -3.68
CA THR A 33 -14.86 9.17 -3.23
C THR A 33 -15.32 10.54 -3.71
N ARG A 34 -14.37 11.42 -4.08
CA ARG A 34 -14.61 12.75 -4.63
C ARG A 34 -14.62 12.78 -6.16
N ASP A 35 -14.54 11.63 -6.82
CA ASP A 35 -14.48 11.49 -8.28
C ASP A 35 -13.27 12.25 -8.90
N ILE A 36 -12.19 12.43 -8.12
CA ILE A 36 -10.94 13.06 -8.59
C ILE A 36 -10.01 11.99 -9.18
N LEU A 37 -9.95 10.82 -8.56
CA LEU A 37 -9.20 9.66 -9.03
C LEU A 37 -10.16 8.53 -9.38
N HIS A 38 -9.93 7.83 -10.49
CA HIS A 38 -10.67 6.62 -10.81
C HIS A 38 -9.97 5.39 -10.22
N SER A 39 -10.75 4.42 -9.75
CA SER A 39 -10.25 3.19 -9.10
C SER A 39 -9.40 2.29 -10.00
N LYS A 40 -9.36 2.59 -11.30
CA LYS A 40 -8.54 1.91 -12.32
C LYS A 40 -7.37 2.77 -12.83
N ALA A 41 -7.23 4.00 -12.34
CA ALA A 41 -6.17 4.90 -12.76
C ALA A 41 -4.84 4.53 -12.09
N ALA A 42 -3.73 4.65 -12.82
CA ALA A 42 -2.39 4.44 -12.31
C ALA A 42 -2.10 5.14 -10.97
N PRO A 43 -2.42 6.44 -10.76
CA PRO A 43 -2.13 7.10 -9.49
C PRO A 43 -2.92 6.50 -8.31
N TYR A 44 -4.17 6.08 -8.53
CA TYR A 44 -4.96 5.41 -7.49
C TYR A 44 -4.33 4.08 -7.12
N LEU A 45 -4.14 3.22 -8.12
CA LEU A 45 -3.58 1.88 -7.91
C LEU A 45 -2.17 1.93 -7.30
N GLY A 46 -1.36 2.93 -7.67
CA GLY A 46 -0.05 3.17 -7.08
C GLY A 46 -0.12 3.58 -5.61
N LEU A 47 -0.97 4.55 -5.25
CA LEU A 47 -1.18 4.95 -3.85
C LEU A 47 -1.72 3.78 -3.01
N MET A 48 -2.67 3.02 -3.56
CA MET A 48 -3.24 1.85 -2.92
C MET A 48 -2.18 0.79 -2.63
N ALA A 49 -1.39 0.40 -3.64
CA ALA A 49 -0.35 -0.61 -3.49
C ALA A 49 0.76 -0.16 -2.53
N LEU A 50 1.19 1.09 -2.58
CA LEU A 50 2.23 1.59 -1.66
C LEU A 50 1.70 1.68 -0.22
N GLY A 51 0.49 2.22 -0.04
CA GLY A 51 -0.14 2.36 1.27
C GLY A 51 -0.38 1.01 1.94
N SER A 52 -1.03 0.08 1.24
CA SER A 52 -1.31 -1.25 1.78
C SER A 52 -0.06 -2.11 1.94
N GLY A 53 0.94 -1.95 1.07
CA GLY A 53 2.23 -2.64 1.24
C GLY A 53 2.93 -2.24 2.55
N LEU A 54 2.97 -0.94 2.87
CA LEU A 54 3.55 -0.46 4.13
C LEU A 54 2.75 -0.95 5.35
N LEU A 55 1.41 -0.91 5.28
CA LEU A 55 0.54 -1.37 6.36
C LEU A 55 0.60 -2.88 6.56
N ALA A 56 0.70 -3.67 5.49
CA ALA A 56 0.87 -5.12 5.57
C ALA A 56 2.19 -5.50 6.26
N ILE A 57 3.30 -4.84 5.92
CA ILE A 57 4.58 -5.06 6.60
C ILE A 57 4.42 -4.76 8.10
N ARG A 58 3.81 -3.64 8.44
CA ARG A 58 3.61 -3.27 9.85
C ARG A 58 2.70 -4.26 10.58
N ALA A 59 1.60 -4.68 9.96
CA ALA A 59 0.63 -5.62 10.52
C ALA A 59 1.27 -6.98 10.81
N TYR A 60 2.14 -7.44 9.92
CA TYR A 60 2.93 -8.66 10.12
C TYR A 60 3.88 -8.52 11.32
N LEU A 61 4.53 -7.37 11.49
CA LEU A 61 5.46 -7.13 12.60
C LEU A 61 4.80 -7.01 13.98
N ILE A 62 3.49 -6.72 14.04
CA ILE A 62 2.73 -6.64 15.30
C ILE A 62 1.82 -7.86 15.54
N ASP A 63 1.95 -8.90 14.71
CA ASP A 63 1.12 -10.11 14.76
C ASP A 63 -0.40 -9.86 14.62
N GLU A 64 -0.79 -8.77 13.95
CA GLU A 64 -2.20 -8.43 13.71
C GLU A 64 -2.72 -9.07 12.42
N TRP A 65 -3.05 -10.37 12.51
CA TRP A 65 -3.41 -11.21 11.36
C TRP A 65 -4.62 -10.73 10.55
N ALA A 66 -5.65 -10.20 11.22
CA ALA A 66 -6.86 -9.73 10.52
C ALA A 66 -6.56 -8.53 9.62
N PHE A 67 -5.81 -7.56 10.16
CA PHE A 67 -5.39 -6.38 9.41
C PHE A 67 -4.36 -6.75 8.34
N PHE A 68 -3.44 -7.67 8.63
CA PHE A 68 -2.48 -8.16 7.64
C PHE A 68 -3.14 -8.76 6.41
N ILE A 69 -4.11 -9.66 6.58
CA ILE A 69 -4.83 -10.29 5.46
C ILE A 69 -5.60 -9.24 4.65
N LEU A 70 -6.22 -8.27 5.32
CA LEU A 70 -6.92 -7.17 4.66
C LEU A 70 -5.94 -6.39 3.77
N GLU A 71 -4.83 -5.92 4.31
CA GLU A 71 -3.87 -5.11 3.55
C GLU A 71 -3.24 -5.89 2.39
N VAL A 72 -2.98 -7.20 2.56
CA VAL A 72 -2.53 -8.07 1.48
C VAL A 72 -3.58 -8.17 0.36
N ALA A 73 -4.87 -8.28 0.69
CA ALA A 73 -5.94 -8.32 -0.30
C ALA A 73 -6.03 -6.99 -1.08
N TRP A 74 -5.92 -5.86 -0.38
CA TRP A 74 -5.92 -4.53 -0.99
C TRP A 74 -4.70 -4.32 -1.89
N PHE A 75 -3.52 -4.76 -1.45
CA PHE A 75 -2.30 -4.77 -2.24
C PHE A 75 -2.45 -5.62 -3.51
N ALA A 76 -2.95 -6.85 -3.38
CA ALA A 76 -3.15 -7.74 -4.51
C ALA A 76 -4.15 -7.15 -5.52
N ALA A 77 -5.26 -6.59 -5.06
CA ALA A 77 -6.22 -5.92 -5.94
C ALA A 77 -5.59 -4.75 -6.70
N ALA A 78 -4.79 -3.92 -6.03
CA ALA A 78 -4.08 -2.81 -6.66
C ALA A 78 -3.02 -3.27 -7.68
N ALA A 79 -2.25 -4.30 -7.34
CA ALA A 79 -1.22 -4.87 -8.21
C ALA A 79 -1.83 -5.50 -9.47
N LEU A 80 -2.93 -6.26 -9.32
CA LEU A 80 -3.66 -6.82 -10.46
C LEU A 80 -4.30 -5.73 -11.33
N GLY A 81 -4.86 -4.69 -10.71
CA GLY A 81 -5.36 -3.53 -11.42
C GLY A 81 -4.27 -2.83 -12.23
N MET A 82 -3.07 -2.69 -11.66
CA MET A 82 -1.92 -2.08 -12.34
C MET A 82 -1.45 -2.93 -13.52
N TRP A 83 -1.39 -4.25 -13.34
CA TRP A 83 -1.07 -5.18 -14.42
C TRP A 83 -2.06 -5.08 -15.58
N SER A 84 -3.36 -5.04 -15.28
CA SER A 84 -4.40 -4.87 -16.29
C SER A 84 -4.28 -3.53 -17.03
N LEU A 85 -3.96 -2.44 -16.33
CA LEU A 85 -3.75 -1.14 -16.95
C LEU A 85 -2.54 -1.15 -17.88
N TRP A 86 -1.43 -1.77 -17.46
CA TRP A 86 -0.23 -1.87 -18.27
C TRP A 86 -0.45 -2.71 -19.53
N SER A 87 -1.17 -3.82 -19.44
CA SER A 87 -1.51 -4.61 -20.63
C SER A 87 -2.34 -3.83 -21.66
N SER A 88 -3.29 -3.01 -21.21
CA SER A 88 -4.13 -2.21 -22.12
C SER A 88 -3.41 -1.03 -22.79
N LEU A 89 -2.22 -0.64 -22.32
CA LEU A 89 -1.40 0.39 -22.97
C LEU A 89 -0.52 -0.18 -24.08
N GLY A 90 -0.37 -1.51 -24.14
CA GLY A 90 0.44 -2.21 -25.15
C GLY A 90 -0.33 -2.69 -26.37
N GLU A 91 -1.66 -2.58 -26.36
CA GLU A 91 -2.57 -2.82 -27.49
C GLU A 91 -2.85 -1.52 -28.26
#